data_AF-A0A925F100-F1
#
_entry.id   AF-A0A925F100-F1
#
_cell.length_a   1.000
_cell.length_b   1.000
_cell.length_c   1.000
_cell.angle_alpha   90.00
_cell.angle_beta   90.00
_cell.angle_gamma   90.00
#
_symmetry.space_group_name_H-M   'P 1'
#
loop_
_entity.id
_entity.type
_entity.pdbx_description
1 polymer ?
#
loop_
_entity_poly.entity_id
_entity_poly.type
_entity_poly.pdbx_seq_one_letter_code
_entity_poly.pdbx_strand_id
1 'polypeptide(L)'
;MKPSIKYFLLIYPAFLLSGGCQKSITSQTGTVRLTFRNTVKTNPMVLGTTSYTNPFGETYKITKFKYYISNVRLGLSGLPTTAIEKESYHLVDQGLPGSLSFSFEAVENSFITLSFLIGVDSTRNVSGAQTGALDPLNDMFWTWNSGYIMAKMEGTSPQSNQVGNKIEYHIGGFSGANNVLRQIGLTFPGSKFVEIRKGKTSEIIIEADFDKWWQTPADVKIADLPVCTTPGVLSKKIADNYSDMFKVTDVVNN
;
A
#
# COMPACT_ATOMS: atom_id res chain seq x y z
N MET A 1 -70.68 -64.88 16.85
CA MET A 1 -70.82 -63.52 16.28
C MET A 1 -69.62 -62.68 16.72
N LYS A 2 -68.74 -62.32 15.79
CA LYS A 2 -67.60 -61.39 16.00
C LYS A 2 -67.72 -60.29 14.94
N PRO A 3 -67.58 -58.99 15.28
CA PRO A 3 -67.78 -57.91 14.32
C PRO A 3 -66.53 -57.72 13.45
N SER A 4 -66.75 -57.35 12.20
CA SER A 4 -65.72 -56.99 11.23
C SER A 4 -65.36 -55.51 11.35
N ILE A 5 -64.09 -55.20 11.61
CA ILE A 5 -63.55 -53.84 11.62
C ILE A 5 -63.10 -53.52 10.19
N LYS A 6 -63.69 -52.48 9.58
CA LYS A 6 -63.26 -51.93 8.29
C LYS A 6 -62.28 -50.77 8.54
N TYR A 7 -61.04 -50.91 8.10
CA TYR A 7 -60.05 -49.82 8.09
C TYR A 7 -60.25 -48.95 6.83
N PHE A 8 -60.49 -47.66 7.02
CA PHE A 8 -60.43 -46.65 5.95
C PHE A 8 -58.97 -46.19 5.79
N LEU A 9 -58.37 -46.42 4.62
CA LEU A 9 -57.10 -45.81 4.25
C LEU A 9 -57.33 -44.33 3.87
N LEU A 10 -56.78 -43.41 4.66
CA LEU A 10 -56.60 -42.01 4.26
C LEU A 10 -55.30 -41.90 3.44
N ILE A 11 -55.43 -41.48 2.18
CA ILE A 11 -54.29 -41.19 1.30
C ILE A 11 -54.00 -39.69 1.43
N TYR A 12 -52.85 -39.34 2.01
CA TYR A 12 -52.34 -37.96 2.02
C TYR A 12 -51.59 -37.68 0.70
N PRO A 13 -51.86 -36.57 -0.01
CA PRO A 13 -51.12 -36.22 -1.21
C PRO A 13 -49.69 -35.80 -0.84
N ALA A 14 -48.71 -36.45 -1.45
CA ALA A 14 -47.30 -36.09 -1.35
C ALA A 14 -47.06 -34.75 -2.06
N PHE A 15 -46.76 -33.70 -1.28
CA PHE A 15 -46.33 -32.41 -1.79
C PHE A 15 -44.90 -32.53 -2.34
N LEU A 16 -44.77 -32.50 -3.67
CA LEU A 16 -43.48 -32.43 -4.36
C LEU A 16 -42.86 -31.04 -4.13
N LEU A 17 -41.94 -30.95 -3.17
CA LEU A 17 -41.06 -29.80 -2.99
C LEU A 17 -40.10 -29.73 -4.18
N SER A 18 -40.35 -28.80 -5.10
CA SER A 18 -39.41 -28.45 -6.16
C SER A 18 -38.21 -27.73 -5.55
N GLY A 19 -37.07 -28.41 -5.51
CA GLY A 19 -35.79 -27.84 -5.13
C GLY A 19 -35.37 -26.78 -6.16
N GLY A 20 -35.63 -25.51 -5.85
CA GLY A 20 -35.09 -24.38 -6.59
C GLY A 20 -33.57 -24.40 -6.51
N CYS A 21 -32.92 -24.67 -7.64
CA CYS A 21 -31.48 -24.58 -7.79
C CYS A 21 -31.05 -23.12 -7.60
N GLN A 22 -30.51 -22.77 -6.42
CA GLN A 22 -29.87 -21.48 -6.22
C GLN A 22 -28.58 -21.45 -7.05
N LYS A 23 -28.66 -20.82 -8.22
CA LYS A 23 -27.50 -20.52 -9.05
C LYS A 23 -26.59 -19.62 -8.23
N SER A 24 -25.47 -20.14 -7.72
CA SER A 24 -24.46 -19.32 -7.05
C SER A 24 -23.87 -18.37 -8.09
N ILE A 25 -24.21 -17.09 -8.00
CA ILE A 25 -23.58 -16.05 -8.81
C ILE A 25 -22.16 -15.93 -8.27
N THR A 26 -21.21 -16.62 -8.89
CA THR A 26 -19.80 -16.42 -8.62
C THR A 26 -19.41 -15.09 -9.25
N SER A 27 -19.07 -14.10 -8.43
CA SER A 27 -18.54 -12.82 -8.93
C SER A 27 -17.30 -13.11 -9.78
N GLN A 28 -17.32 -12.61 -11.02
CA GLN A 28 -16.17 -12.72 -11.91
C GLN A 28 -15.06 -11.80 -11.40
N THR A 29 -13.81 -12.27 -11.45
CA THR A 29 -12.63 -11.51 -10.98
C THR A 29 -11.59 -11.36 -12.08
N GLY A 30 -10.88 -10.25 -12.03
CA GLY A 30 -9.69 -9.98 -12.81
C GLY A 30 -8.55 -9.52 -11.91
N THR A 31 -7.35 -9.48 -12.47
CA THR A 31 -6.14 -9.10 -11.76
C THR A 31 -5.85 -7.61 -11.93
N VAL A 32 -5.48 -6.95 -10.83
CA VAL A 32 -4.97 -5.59 -10.82
C VAL A 32 -3.51 -5.64 -10.45
N ARG A 33 -2.65 -5.05 -11.29
CA ARG A 33 -1.23 -4.85 -11.00
C ARG A 33 -0.97 -3.40 -10.62
N LEU A 34 -0.36 -3.18 -9.46
CA LEU A 34 0.16 -1.87 -9.08
C LEU A 34 1.67 -1.86 -9.33
N THR A 35 2.16 -0.85 -10.03
CA THR A 35 3.59 -0.68 -10.33
C THR A 35 4.07 0.66 -9.83
N PHE A 36 5.11 0.66 -9.00
CA PHE A 36 5.72 1.85 -8.41
C PHE A 36 7.00 2.22 -9.16
N ARG A 37 7.08 3.48 -9.61
CA ARG A 37 8.26 4.10 -10.20
C ARG A 37 8.81 5.13 -9.23
N ASN A 38 9.86 4.77 -8.51
CA ASN A 38 10.53 5.69 -7.61
C ASN A 38 11.37 6.68 -8.43
N THR A 39 11.18 7.97 -8.17
CA THR A 39 11.85 9.05 -8.89
C THR A 39 12.41 10.10 -7.93
N VAL A 40 13.27 10.96 -8.45
CA VAL A 40 13.66 12.23 -7.83
C VAL A 40 13.44 13.32 -8.87
N LYS A 41 12.46 14.21 -8.64
CA LYS A 41 12.04 15.22 -9.63
C LYS A 41 11.74 14.59 -10.99
N THR A 42 10.93 13.54 -11.01
CA THR A 42 10.54 12.70 -12.19
C THR A 42 11.64 11.83 -12.81
N ASN A 43 12.92 12.03 -12.47
CA ASN A 43 13.99 11.17 -12.96
C ASN A 43 14.01 9.84 -12.20
N PRO A 44 14.18 8.68 -12.87
CA PRO A 44 14.28 7.40 -12.19
C PRO A 44 15.34 7.40 -11.07
N MET A 45 14.96 6.90 -9.89
CA MET A 45 15.87 6.81 -8.76
C MET A 45 16.96 5.75 -9.02
N VAL A 46 18.21 6.19 -8.98
CA VAL A 46 19.39 5.33 -9.01
C VAL A 46 20.08 5.38 -7.64
N LEU A 47 20.36 4.20 -7.08
CA LEU A 47 21.02 4.07 -5.77
C LEU A 47 22.54 4.20 -5.88
N GLY A 48 23.16 4.88 -4.92
CA GLY A 48 24.60 4.94 -4.65
C GLY A 48 25.45 5.81 -5.58
N THR A 49 25.06 5.95 -6.85
CA THR A 49 25.91 6.59 -7.87
C THR A 49 25.51 8.04 -8.14
N THR A 50 24.23 8.27 -8.41
CA THR A 50 23.68 9.58 -8.79
C THR A 50 23.63 10.55 -7.62
N SER A 51 24.07 11.79 -7.87
CA SER A 51 23.89 12.91 -6.95
C SER A 51 22.62 13.67 -7.30
N TYR A 52 21.78 13.91 -6.30
CA TYR A 52 20.58 14.73 -6.38
C TYR A 52 20.79 16.03 -5.63
N THR A 53 19.89 16.99 -5.82
CA THR A 53 19.90 18.27 -5.10
C THR A 53 18.49 18.58 -4.62
N ASN A 54 18.35 18.76 -3.30
CA ASN A 54 17.07 19.08 -2.68
C ASN A 54 16.68 20.56 -2.92
N PRO A 55 15.48 21.00 -2.52
CA PRO A 55 15.05 22.39 -2.70
C PRO A 55 15.90 23.45 -2.01
N PHE A 56 16.76 23.07 -1.05
CA PHE A 56 17.63 23.97 -0.29
C PHE A 56 19.04 24.07 -0.88
N GLY A 57 19.30 23.44 -2.03
CA GLY A 57 20.62 23.42 -2.67
C GLY A 57 21.60 22.42 -2.07
N GLU A 58 21.13 21.53 -1.19
CA GLU A 58 21.98 20.51 -0.58
C GLU A 58 22.05 19.29 -1.48
N THR A 59 23.26 18.78 -1.69
CA THR A 59 23.51 17.62 -2.55
C THR A 59 23.46 16.35 -1.73
N TYR A 60 22.88 15.29 -2.29
CA TYR A 60 22.80 14.01 -1.60
C TYR A 60 22.78 12.83 -2.57
N LYS A 61 23.15 11.66 -2.08
CA LYS A 61 22.99 10.37 -2.75
C LYS A 61 22.11 9.46 -1.90
N ILE A 62 21.22 8.73 -2.55
CA ILE A 62 20.35 7.74 -1.89
C ILE A 62 21.03 6.37 -2.05
N THR A 63 21.27 5.65 -0.96
CA THR A 63 21.84 4.29 -0.99
C THR A 63 20.80 3.23 -0.66
N LYS A 64 19.71 3.60 0.01
CA LYS A 64 18.58 2.71 0.31
C LYS A 64 17.28 3.51 0.28
N PHE A 65 16.23 2.95 -0.32
CA PHE A 65 14.90 3.51 -0.28
C PHE A 65 13.86 2.39 -0.24
N LYS A 66 13.08 2.34 0.84
CA LYS A 66 12.04 1.34 1.07
C LYS A 66 10.81 1.95 1.72
N TYR A 67 9.63 1.41 1.45
CA TYR A 67 8.40 1.79 2.16
C TYR A 67 7.35 0.67 2.07
N TYR A 68 6.46 0.64 3.06
CA TYR A 68 5.32 -0.26 3.04
C TYR A 68 4.10 0.37 2.37
N ILE A 69 3.41 -0.42 1.57
CA ILE A 69 2.08 -0.14 1.03
C ILE A 69 1.12 -1.17 1.61
N SER A 70 0.06 -0.72 2.25
CA SER A 70 -0.98 -1.60 2.79
C SER A 70 -2.38 -1.05 2.57
N ASN A 71 -3.40 -1.83 2.92
CA ASN A 71 -4.80 -1.40 2.88
C ASN A 71 -5.23 -0.81 1.51
N VAL A 72 -4.83 -1.47 0.43
CA VAL A 72 -5.11 -1.06 -0.95
C VAL A 72 -6.60 -1.20 -1.27
N ARG A 73 -7.16 -0.15 -1.89
CA ARG A 73 -8.57 -0.08 -2.29
C ARG A 73 -8.76 0.63 -3.62
N LEU A 74 -9.74 0.18 -4.40
CA LEU A 74 -10.23 0.85 -5.60
C LEU A 74 -11.63 1.42 -5.36
N GLY A 75 -11.92 2.57 -5.97
CA GLY A 75 -13.16 3.31 -5.79
C GLY A 75 -13.74 3.89 -7.08
N LEU A 76 -15.04 4.18 -7.01
CA LEU A 76 -15.83 4.88 -8.01
C LEU A 76 -15.95 6.37 -7.64
N SER A 77 -16.23 7.23 -8.62
CA SER A 77 -16.45 8.66 -8.37
C SER A 77 -17.56 8.88 -7.35
N GLY A 78 -17.27 9.60 -6.26
CA GLY A 78 -18.27 9.99 -5.26
C GLY A 78 -18.90 8.83 -4.46
N LEU A 79 -18.42 7.60 -4.61
CA LEU A 79 -18.89 6.45 -3.83
C LEU A 79 -17.78 5.96 -2.89
N PRO A 80 -18.13 5.47 -1.69
CA PRO A 80 -17.15 4.82 -0.81
C PRO A 80 -16.49 3.63 -1.52
N THR A 81 -15.25 3.33 -1.12
CA THR A 81 -14.39 2.28 -1.71
C THR A 81 -15.12 0.96 -1.92
N THR A 82 -14.98 0.37 -3.10
CA THR A 82 -15.79 -0.78 -3.56
C THR A 82 -15.01 -2.08 -3.73
N ALA A 83 -13.70 -2.01 -4.01
CA ALA A 83 -12.82 -3.19 -4.03
C ALA A 83 -11.68 -3.01 -3.03
N ILE A 84 -11.40 -4.05 -2.25
CA ILE A 84 -10.41 -4.06 -1.17
C ILE A 84 -9.51 -5.26 -1.37
N GLU A 85 -8.20 -5.03 -1.37
CA GLU A 85 -7.22 -6.12 -1.33
C GLU A 85 -7.22 -6.77 0.06
N LYS A 86 -7.30 -8.10 0.10
CA LYS A 86 -7.18 -8.89 1.34
C LYS A 86 -5.72 -9.15 1.66
N GLU A 87 -5.34 -9.13 2.93
CA GLU A 87 -3.94 -9.31 3.37
C GLU A 87 -2.96 -8.35 2.65
N SER A 88 -3.39 -7.09 2.52
CA SER A 88 -2.71 -6.04 1.78
C SER A 88 -1.49 -5.52 2.55
N TYR A 89 -0.34 -6.18 2.40
CA TYR A 89 0.95 -5.73 2.95
C TYR A 89 2.06 -6.01 1.94
N HIS A 90 2.61 -4.93 1.38
CA HIS A 90 3.63 -4.99 0.34
C HIS A 90 4.81 -4.11 0.71
N LEU A 91 6.01 -4.65 0.56
CA LEU A 91 7.24 -3.88 0.68
C LEU A 91 7.65 -3.43 -0.71
N VAL A 92 7.80 -2.12 -0.91
CA VAL A 92 8.47 -1.57 -2.09
C VAL A 92 9.90 -1.26 -1.69
N ASP A 93 10.86 -1.89 -2.38
CA ASP A 93 12.30 -1.73 -2.15
C ASP A 93 12.99 -1.42 -3.47
N GLN A 94 13.57 -0.21 -3.58
CA GLN A 94 14.28 0.22 -4.79
C GLN A 94 15.47 -0.68 -5.13
N GLY A 95 16.06 -1.35 -4.14
CA GLY A 95 17.15 -2.30 -4.34
C GLY A 95 16.70 -3.67 -4.85
N LEU A 96 15.39 -3.95 -4.87
CA LEU A 96 14.83 -5.23 -5.26
C LEU A 96 13.75 -5.03 -6.35
N PRO A 97 14.09 -5.11 -7.65
CA PRO A 97 13.17 -4.80 -8.75
C PRO A 97 11.84 -5.58 -8.71
N GLY A 98 11.84 -6.83 -8.24
CA GLY A 98 10.63 -7.65 -8.11
C GLY A 98 9.62 -7.14 -7.07
N SER A 99 10.04 -6.24 -6.18
CA SER A 99 9.19 -5.63 -5.15
C SER A 99 8.49 -4.35 -5.62
N LEU A 100 8.90 -3.79 -6.78
CA LEU A 100 8.35 -2.55 -7.33
C LEU A 100 6.95 -2.72 -7.92
N SER A 101 6.40 -3.93 -7.90
CA SER A 101 5.03 -4.18 -8.28
C SER A 101 4.44 -5.37 -7.56
N PHE A 102 3.14 -5.35 -7.35
CA PHE A 102 2.38 -6.49 -6.84
C PHE A 102 1.02 -6.56 -7.54
N SER A 103 0.32 -7.67 -7.36
CA SER A 103 -0.98 -7.89 -7.99
C SER A 103 -1.99 -8.46 -7.01
N PHE A 104 -3.26 -8.10 -7.19
CA PHE A 104 -4.37 -8.64 -6.42
C PHE A 104 -5.61 -8.85 -7.29
N GLU A 105 -6.49 -9.74 -6.85
CA GLU A 105 -7.76 -10.00 -7.52
C GLU A 105 -8.83 -9.00 -7.08
N ALA A 106 -9.57 -8.48 -8.03
CA ALA A 106 -10.72 -7.61 -7.80
C ALA A 106 -11.93 -8.12 -8.59
N VAL A 107 -13.13 -7.84 -8.09
CA VAL A 107 -14.38 -8.13 -8.81
C VAL A 107 -14.48 -7.23 -10.04
N GLU A 108 -15.01 -7.77 -11.14
CA GLU A 108 -15.26 -7.02 -12.37
C GLU A 108 -16.00 -5.71 -12.10
N ASN A 109 -15.37 -4.59 -12.47
CA ASN A 109 -15.91 -3.24 -12.42
C ASN A 109 -14.95 -2.28 -13.12
N SER A 110 -15.31 -1.00 -13.24
CA SER A 110 -14.41 0.08 -13.65
C SER A 110 -14.17 1.03 -12.50
N PHE A 111 -12.92 1.33 -12.14
CA PHE A 111 -12.61 2.23 -11.02
C PHE A 111 -11.83 3.45 -11.50
N ILE A 112 -11.96 4.58 -10.79
CA ILE A 112 -11.30 5.85 -11.17
C ILE A 112 -10.40 6.42 -10.06
N THR A 113 -10.40 5.78 -8.89
CA THR A 113 -9.54 6.16 -7.76
C THR A 113 -8.85 4.94 -7.19
N LEU A 114 -7.61 5.14 -6.73
CA LEU A 114 -6.83 4.22 -5.92
C LEU A 114 -6.60 4.85 -4.56
N SER A 115 -6.66 4.05 -3.49
CA SER A 115 -6.19 4.49 -2.17
C SER A 115 -5.41 3.38 -1.48
N PHE A 116 -4.46 3.76 -0.64
CA PHE A 116 -3.64 2.85 0.15
C PHE A 116 -3.09 3.57 1.38
N LEU A 117 -2.57 2.81 2.34
CA LEU A 117 -1.84 3.30 3.48
C LEU A 117 -0.33 3.19 3.24
N ILE A 118 0.41 4.25 3.53
CA ILE A 118 1.87 4.17 3.70
C ILE A 118 2.15 3.67 5.12
N GLY A 119 2.76 2.50 5.21
CA GLY A 119 3.08 1.84 6.47
C GLY A 119 2.26 0.59 6.73
N VAL A 120 2.34 0.11 7.96
CA VAL A 120 1.67 -1.08 8.49
C VAL A 120 0.66 -0.59 9.53
N ASP A 121 -0.58 -1.07 9.51
CA ASP A 121 -1.57 -0.62 10.49
C ASP A 121 -1.28 -1.13 11.93
N SER A 122 -2.01 -0.58 12.90
CA SER A 122 -1.79 -0.88 14.31
C SER A 122 -1.99 -2.36 14.65
N THR A 123 -2.91 -3.06 13.97
CA THR A 123 -3.22 -4.46 14.27
C THR A 123 -2.03 -5.36 13.96
N ARG A 124 -1.36 -5.13 12.82
CA ARG A 124 -0.14 -5.84 12.46
C ARG A 124 1.10 -5.35 13.20
N ASN A 125 1.19 -4.07 13.55
CA ASN A 125 2.34 -3.57 14.31
C ASN A 125 2.47 -4.20 15.69
N VAL A 126 1.35 -4.45 16.38
CA VAL A 126 1.37 -5.04 17.73
C VAL A 126 1.45 -6.57 17.73
N SER A 127 1.52 -7.20 16.54
CA SER A 127 1.58 -8.66 16.38
C SER A 127 3.01 -9.22 16.40
N GLY A 128 4.02 -8.35 16.56
CA GLY A 128 5.43 -8.75 16.57
C GLY A 128 5.99 -9.05 15.17
N ALA A 129 7.07 -9.84 15.15
CA ALA A 129 7.73 -10.30 13.94
C ALA A 129 6.82 -11.24 13.14
N GLN A 130 6.75 -11.02 11.82
CA GLN A 130 5.91 -11.78 10.90
C GLN A 130 6.74 -12.30 9.73
N THR A 131 6.10 -12.81 8.69
CA THR A 131 6.75 -13.35 7.48
C THR A 131 6.33 -12.57 6.23
N GLY A 132 6.91 -12.92 5.07
CA GLY A 132 6.58 -12.28 3.79
C GLY A 132 7.08 -10.84 3.74
N ALA A 133 6.25 -9.90 3.31
CA ALA A 133 6.61 -8.49 3.27
C ALA A 133 7.00 -7.94 4.65
N LEU A 134 6.37 -8.46 5.71
CA LEU A 134 6.57 -8.03 7.10
C LEU A 134 7.67 -8.82 7.83
N ASP A 135 8.48 -9.60 7.11
CA ASP A 135 9.61 -10.30 7.70
C ASP A 135 10.68 -9.31 8.21
N PRO A 136 11.11 -9.38 9.49
CA PRO A 136 12.20 -8.54 10.01
C PRO A 136 13.50 -8.62 9.19
N LEU A 137 13.74 -9.73 8.46
CA LEU A 137 14.88 -9.88 7.55
C LEU A 137 14.88 -8.85 6.41
N ASN A 138 13.75 -8.20 6.14
CA ASN A 138 13.65 -7.13 5.15
C ASN A 138 14.27 -5.80 5.62
N ASP A 139 14.84 -5.76 6.83
CA ASP A 139 15.45 -4.56 7.43
C ASP A 139 14.42 -3.43 7.63
N MET A 140 13.19 -3.79 7.99
CA MET A 140 12.06 -2.87 8.13
C MET A 140 11.31 -3.05 9.46
N PHE A 141 11.98 -3.60 10.47
CA PHE A 141 11.44 -3.84 11.81
C PHE A 141 12.47 -3.46 12.88
N TRP A 142 12.04 -2.70 13.89
CA TRP A 142 12.89 -2.37 15.03
C TRP A 142 12.62 -3.27 16.22
N THR A 143 13.68 -3.88 16.74
CA THR A 143 13.62 -4.70 17.95
C THR A 143 13.54 -3.87 19.23
N TRP A 144 14.13 -2.67 19.26
CA TRP A 144 14.17 -1.81 20.46
C TRP A 144 12.91 -0.97 20.69
N ASN A 145 12.06 -0.83 19.67
CA ASN A 145 10.81 -0.05 19.74
C ASN A 145 9.59 -0.88 19.25
N SER A 146 9.76 -2.21 19.15
CA SER A 146 8.76 -3.22 18.77
C SER A 146 7.77 -2.75 17.70
N GLY A 147 8.27 -2.35 16.54
CA GLY A 147 7.43 -1.79 15.50
C GLY A 147 8.07 -1.76 14.12
N TYR A 148 7.21 -1.66 13.10
CA TYR A 148 7.63 -1.56 11.72
C TYR A 148 8.15 -0.16 11.39
N ILE A 149 9.15 -0.12 10.51
CA ILE A 149 9.61 1.11 9.86
C ILE A 149 8.69 1.33 8.66
N MET A 150 7.91 2.43 8.64
CA MET A 150 6.90 2.65 7.61
C MET A 150 7.53 3.06 6.28
N ALA A 151 8.59 3.87 6.37
CA ALA A 151 9.42 4.27 5.25
C ALA A 151 10.87 4.45 5.72
N LYS A 152 11.82 4.11 4.85
CA LYS A 152 13.25 4.10 5.10
C LYS A 152 13.99 4.76 3.95
N MET A 153 14.88 5.69 4.29
CA MET A 153 15.90 6.23 3.39
C MET A 153 17.26 6.23 4.08
N GLU A 154 18.29 5.77 3.37
CA GLU A 154 19.69 5.97 3.76
C GLU A 154 20.44 6.60 2.60
N GLY A 155 21.51 7.32 2.91
CA GLY A 155 22.31 7.97 1.91
C GLY A 155 23.56 8.65 2.46
N THR A 156 24.10 9.54 1.63
CA THR A 156 25.17 10.46 2.02
C THR A 156 24.92 11.86 1.49
N SER A 157 25.40 12.88 2.21
CA SER A 157 25.34 14.28 1.79
C SER A 157 26.52 15.04 2.40
N PRO A 158 27.28 15.82 1.60
CA PRO A 158 28.34 16.69 2.13
C PRO A 158 27.88 17.69 3.20
N GLN A 159 26.57 17.97 3.26
CA GLN A 159 25.96 18.86 4.24
C GLN A 159 25.65 18.16 5.58
N SER A 160 25.69 16.83 5.63
CA SER A 160 25.47 16.09 6.87
C SER A 160 26.66 16.24 7.82
N ASN A 161 26.36 16.56 9.09
CA ASN A 161 27.35 16.61 10.16
C ASN A 161 27.66 15.24 10.80
N GLN A 162 27.11 14.15 10.25
CA GLN A 162 27.32 12.80 10.75
C GLN A 162 28.63 12.19 10.24
N VAL A 163 29.17 11.23 10.99
CA VAL A 163 30.36 10.47 10.56
C VAL A 163 30.12 9.83 9.20
N GLY A 164 31.04 10.08 8.27
CA GLY A 164 30.92 9.59 6.89
C GLY A 164 29.86 10.31 6.06
N ASN A 165 29.43 11.51 6.47
CA ASN A 165 28.45 12.32 5.76
C ASN A 165 27.10 11.62 5.58
N LYS A 166 26.75 10.71 6.49
CA LYS A 166 25.56 9.86 6.37
C LYS A 166 24.27 10.65 6.56
N ILE A 167 23.22 10.24 5.85
CA ILE A 167 21.84 10.64 6.13
C ILE A 167 21.01 9.37 6.36
N GLU A 168 20.25 9.34 7.44
CA GLU A 168 19.54 8.14 7.91
C GLU A 168 18.13 8.51 8.38
N TYR A 169 17.11 8.16 7.58
CA TYR A 169 15.70 8.31 7.93
C TYR A 169 15.06 6.92 8.03
N HIS A 170 14.60 6.54 9.21
CA HIS A 170 13.92 5.28 9.46
C HIS A 170 12.66 5.59 10.26
N ILE A 171 11.53 5.77 9.58
CA ILE A 171 10.38 6.46 10.17
C ILE A 171 9.34 5.44 10.62
N GLY A 172 9.41 5.06 11.90
CA GLY A 172 8.37 4.34 12.64
C GLY A 172 7.50 5.27 13.48
N GLY A 173 6.42 4.72 14.05
CA GLY A 173 5.46 5.46 14.90
C GLY A 173 4.03 5.28 14.43
N PHE A 174 3.40 4.13 14.74
CA PHE A 174 2.09 3.76 14.20
C PHE A 174 0.88 4.34 14.98
N SER A 175 1.12 5.05 16.08
CA SER A 175 0.07 5.49 17.00
C SER A 175 0.42 6.77 17.76
N GLY A 176 -0.56 7.32 18.49
CA GLY A 176 -0.39 8.51 19.31
C GLY A 176 -0.21 9.81 18.52
N ALA A 177 0.26 10.85 19.20
CA ALA A 177 0.40 12.20 18.64
C ALA A 177 1.41 12.29 17.47
N ASN A 178 2.36 11.35 17.41
CA ASN A 178 3.41 11.24 16.39
C ASN A 178 3.14 10.12 15.39
N ASN A 179 1.86 9.80 15.13
CA ASN A 179 1.50 8.79 14.13
C ASN A 179 2.02 9.19 12.73
N VAL A 180 2.80 8.30 12.11
CA VAL A 180 3.43 8.48 10.80
C VAL A 180 2.68 7.75 9.67
N LEU A 181 1.62 6.99 9.99
CA LEU A 181 0.78 6.36 8.98
C LEU A 181 0.02 7.42 8.16
N ARG A 182 0.05 7.30 6.84
CA ARG A 182 -0.61 8.24 5.93
C ARG A 182 -1.53 7.49 4.97
N GLN A 183 -2.80 7.85 4.96
CA GLN A 183 -3.75 7.35 3.98
C GLN A 183 -3.64 8.20 2.72
N ILE A 184 -3.33 7.57 1.60
CA ILE A 184 -3.16 8.21 0.30
C ILE A 184 -4.39 7.91 -0.55
N GLY A 185 -4.95 8.95 -1.16
CA GLY A 185 -6.01 8.85 -2.15
C GLY A 185 -5.54 9.46 -3.46
N LEU A 186 -5.54 8.68 -4.53
CA LEU A 186 -5.09 9.07 -5.86
C LEU A 186 -6.24 8.99 -6.85
N THR A 187 -6.48 10.09 -7.55
CA THR A 187 -7.35 10.11 -8.73
C THR A 187 -6.54 9.75 -9.97
N PHE A 188 -7.18 9.07 -10.92
CA PHE A 188 -6.52 8.75 -12.19
C PHE A 188 -6.47 9.99 -13.10
N PRO A 189 -5.38 10.18 -13.85
CA PRO A 189 -5.20 11.37 -14.66
C PRO A 189 -6.21 11.42 -15.82
N GLY A 190 -6.78 12.61 -16.05
CA GLY A 190 -7.77 12.85 -17.11
C GLY A 190 -9.06 12.07 -16.88
N SER A 191 -9.56 11.41 -17.92
CA SER A 191 -10.76 10.55 -17.87
C SER A 191 -10.42 9.05 -17.83
N LYS A 192 -9.19 8.69 -17.39
CA LYS A 192 -8.77 7.29 -17.30
C LYS A 192 -9.50 6.54 -16.19
N PHE A 193 -9.73 5.26 -16.42
CA PHE A 193 -10.29 4.31 -15.47
C PHE A 193 -9.55 2.97 -15.60
N VAL A 194 -9.43 2.23 -14.51
CA VAL A 194 -8.95 0.84 -14.53
C VAL A 194 -10.16 -0.07 -14.70
N GLU A 195 -10.16 -0.90 -15.74
CA GLU A 195 -11.23 -1.83 -16.06
C GLU A 195 -10.83 -3.24 -15.64
N ILE A 196 -11.64 -3.87 -14.78
CA ILE A 196 -11.38 -5.22 -14.31
C ILE A 196 -12.27 -6.17 -15.10
N ARG A 197 -11.63 -7.09 -15.82
CA ARG A 197 -12.28 -8.10 -16.67
C ARG A 197 -11.81 -9.50 -16.28
N LYS A 198 -12.71 -10.48 -16.41
CA LYS A 198 -12.45 -11.87 -16.05
C LYS A 198 -11.16 -12.42 -16.69
N GLY A 199 -10.25 -12.89 -15.84
CA GLY A 199 -9.03 -13.56 -16.27
C GLY A 199 -8.05 -12.66 -17.03
N LYS A 200 -8.20 -11.34 -16.91
CA LYS A 200 -7.30 -10.36 -17.50
C LYS A 200 -6.61 -9.51 -16.44
N THR A 201 -5.49 -8.88 -16.80
CA THR A 201 -4.66 -8.08 -15.89
C THR A 201 -4.61 -6.62 -16.31
N SER A 202 -5.17 -5.72 -15.52
CA SER A 202 -5.05 -4.27 -15.73
C SER A 202 -3.97 -3.71 -14.84
N GLU A 203 -3.23 -2.71 -15.30
CA GLU A 203 -2.10 -2.14 -14.58
C GLU A 203 -2.32 -0.66 -14.25
N ILE A 204 -2.01 -0.29 -13.02
CA ILE A 204 -1.97 1.10 -12.55
C ILE A 204 -0.51 1.45 -12.27
N ILE A 205 -0.01 2.47 -12.95
CA ILE A 205 1.38 2.92 -12.84
C ILE A 205 1.42 4.16 -11.95
N ILE A 206 2.17 4.05 -10.86
CA ILE A 206 2.26 5.03 -9.78
C ILE A 206 3.70 5.56 -9.74
N GLU A 207 3.86 6.87 -9.85
CA GLU A 207 5.12 7.55 -9.53
C GLU A 207 5.18 7.83 -8.03
N ALA A 208 6.36 7.62 -7.44
CA ALA A 208 6.71 8.05 -6.10
C ALA A 208 7.92 8.99 -6.17
N ASP A 209 7.67 10.31 -6.10
CA ASP A 209 8.72 11.34 -6.19
C ASP A 209 9.33 11.62 -4.81
N PHE A 210 10.53 11.07 -4.59
CA PHE A 210 11.26 11.22 -3.34
C PHE A 210 11.60 12.68 -3.00
N ASP A 211 11.66 13.60 -3.97
CA ASP A 211 11.95 15.01 -3.70
C ASP A 211 10.96 15.63 -2.71
N LYS A 212 9.73 15.08 -2.63
CA LYS A 212 8.70 15.48 -1.67
C LYS A 212 9.09 15.25 -0.22
N TRP A 213 10.06 14.40 0.09
CA TRP A 213 10.54 14.21 1.47
C TRP A 213 11.13 15.48 2.09
N TRP A 214 11.74 16.33 1.26
CA TRP A 214 12.51 17.49 1.72
C TRP A 214 11.63 18.68 2.05
N GLN A 215 10.49 18.80 1.37
CA GLN A 215 9.67 19.99 1.42
C GLN A 215 8.22 19.68 1.07
N THR A 216 7.31 20.36 1.78
CA THR A 216 5.84 20.27 1.75
C THR A 216 5.34 19.21 2.73
N PRO A 217 4.58 19.55 3.81
CA PRO A 217 4.26 20.89 4.28
C PRO A 217 5.40 21.56 5.08
N ALA A 218 6.49 20.86 5.39
CA ALA A 218 7.55 21.38 6.24
C ALA A 218 8.94 21.19 5.64
N ASP A 219 9.84 22.14 5.92
CA ASP A 219 11.22 22.05 5.50
C ASP A 219 11.99 21.00 6.32
N VAL A 220 12.72 20.14 5.62
CA VAL A 220 13.67 19.16 6.16
C VAL A 220 15.02 19.39 5.47
N LYS A 221 15.87 20.21 6.09
CA LYS A 221 17.23 20.49 5.61
C LYS A 221 18.17 19.43 6.15
N ILE A 222 19.03 18.88 5.30
CA ILE A 222 20.00 17.85 5.66
C ILE A 222 21.02 18.40 6.65
N ALA A 223 21.48 19.64 6.48
CA ALA A 223 22.44 20.27 7.39
C ALA A 223 21.92 20.34 8.83
N ASP A 224 20.62 20.53 8.99
CA ASP A 224 19.96 20.66 10.30
C ASP A 224 19.49 19.30 10.84
N LEU A 225 18.98 18.44 9.97
CA LEU A 225 18.21 17.23 10.33
C LEU A 225 18.68 15.99 9.52
N PRO A 226 19.96 15.57 9.62
CA PRO A 226 20.49 14.48 8.81
C PRO A 226 20.01 13.08 9.26
N VAL A 227 19.49 12.95 10.48
CA VAL A 227 19.11 11.66 11.08
C VAL A 227 17.73 11.75 11.73
N CYS A 228 16.88 10.75 11.44
CA CYS A 228 15.63 10.48 12.14
C CYS A 228 15.41 8.98 12.25
N THR A 229 15.79 8.38 13.37
CA THR A 229 15.74 6.93 13.61
C THR A 229 14.91 6.54 14.83
N THR A 230 14.07 7.46 15.30
CA THR A 230 13.12 7.27 16.40
C THR A 230 11.79 7.94 16.09
N PRO A 231 10.65 7.41 16.56
CA PRO A 231 9.38 8.10 16.42
C PRO A 231 9.37 9.43 17.18
N GLY A 232 8.80 10.47 16.59
CA GLY A 232 8.71 11.78 17.21
C GLY A 232 8.17 12.86 16.28
N VAL A 233 8.30 14.12 16.69
CA VAL A 233 7.84 15.28 15.90
C VAL A 233 8.52 15.32 14.53
N LEU A 234 9.81 14.99 14.45
CA LEU A 234 10.55 14.95 13.18
C LEU A 234 10.07 13.82 12.26
N SER A 235 9.86 12.62 12.80
CA SER A 235 9.42 11.47 12.02
C SER A 235 8.01 11.69 11.45
N LYS A 236 7.12 12.28 12.26
CA LYS A 236 5.79 12.74 11.82
C LYS A 236 5.90 13.82 10.74
N LYS A 237 6.76 14.82 10.92
CA LYS A 237 6.97 15.89 9.94
C LYS A 237 7.39 15.34 8.59
N ILE A 238 8.38 14.45 8.55
CA ILE A 238 8.83 13.83 7.29
C ILE A 238 7.71 12.95 6.70
N ALA A 239 6.88 12.32 7.54
CA ALA A 239 5.72 11.56 7.07
C ALA A 239 4.60 12.40 6.48
N ASP A 240 4.34 13.57 7.06
CA ASP A 240 3.48 14.59 6.46
C ASP A 240 4.04 15.03 5.11
N ASN A 241 5.37 15.00 4.94
CA ASN A 241 5.96 15.38 3.68
C ASN A 241 5.80 14.34 2.57
N TYR A 242 6.22 13.11 2.84
CA TYR A 242 6.17 12.06 1.83
C TYR A 242 4.76 11.59 1.49
N SER A 243 3.70 12.05 2.19
CA SER A 243 2.33 11.74 1.79
C SER A 243 2.00 12.30 0.40
N ASP A 244 2.67 13.37 -0.01
CA ASP A 244 2.45 14.00 -1.31
C ASP A 244 3.33 13.43 -2.42
N MET A 245 4.08 12.34 -2.15
CA MET A 245 5.02 11.77 -3.13
C MET A 245 4.35 10.96 -4.25
N PHE A 246 3.11 10.53 -4.07
CA PHE A 246 2.48 9.58 -4.97
C PHE A 246 1.56 10.23 -6.01
N LYS A 247 1.66 9.75 -7.24
CA LYS A 247 0.77 10.14 -8.34
C LYS A 247 0.53 8.96 -9.28
N VAL A 248 -0.71 8.75 -9.70
CA VAL A 248 -0.98 7.84 -10.82
C VAL A 248 -0.59 8.55 -12.13
N THR A 249 0.35 7.96 -12.85
CA THR A 249 0.85 8.50 -14.12
C THR A 249 0.17 7.85 -15.32
N ASP A 250 -0.22 6.59 -15.19
CA ASP A 250 -0.86 5.86 -16.26
C ASP A 250 -1.74 4.71 -15.75
N VAL A 251 -2.68 4.31 -16.58
CA VAL A 251 -3.53 3.13 -16.40
C VAL A 251 -3.58 2.39 -17.73
N VAL A 252 -3.19 1.11 -17.71
CA VAL A 252 -3.16 0.24 -18.87
C VAL A 252 -4.23 -0.84 -18.68
N ASN A 253 -5.31 -0.73 -19.45
CA ASN A 253 -6.31 -1.78 -19.54
C ASN A 253 -5.87 -2.83 -20.56
N ASN A 254 -6.40 -4.04 -20.40
CA ASN A 254 -6.04 -5.21 -21.20
C ASN A 254 -7.03 -5.53 -22.33
#